data_AF-A0A2G1WCX2-F1
#
_entry.id   AF-A0A2G1WCX2-F1
#
_cell.length_a   1.000
_cell.length_b   1.000
_cell.length_c   1.000
_cell.angle_alpha   90.00
_cell.angle_beta   90.00
_cell.angle_gamma   90.00
#
_symmetry.space_group_name_H-M   'P 1'
#
loop_
_entity.id
_entity.type
_entity.pdbx_description
1 polymer ?
#
loop_
_entity_poly.entity_id
_entity_poly.type
_entity_poly.pdbx_seq_one_letter_code
_entity_poly.pdbx_strand_id
1 'polypeptide(L)' 'MANDANDPITLFITWTAYGSWLPGDARGWKKWKRGEQQPQPVLEDWCKDRMKEDAVLLDEQHRESVEDVIRKHSQIRG' A
#
# COMPACT_ATOMS: atom_id res chain seq x y z
N MET A 1 -5.45 35.11 -18.88
CA MET A 1 -5.63 34.11 -17.80
C MET A 1 -4.96 32.86 -18.31
N ALA A 2 -3.81 32.49 -17.73
CA ALA A 2 -3.00 31.39 -18.23
C ALA A 2 -3.76 30.07 -18.04
N ASN A 3 -3.59 29.18 -19.01
CA ASN A 3 -4.22 27.87 -19.04
C ASN A 3 -3.56 27.02 -17.94
N ASP A 4 -4.24 26.84 -16.81
CA ASP A 4 -3.80 25.99 -15.68
C ASP A 4 -3.82 24.48 -16.03
N ALA A 5 -4.00 24.14 -17.32
CA ALA A 5 -4.13 22.78 -17.84
C ALA A 5 -2.84 21.94 -17.79
N ASN A 6 -1.74 22.48 -17.26
CA ASN A 6 -0.44 21.80 -17.19
C ASN A 6 0.12 21.68 -15.76
N ASP A 7 -0.68 22.04 -14.74
CA ASP A 7 -0.26 21.88 -13.35
C ASP A 7 -0.38 20.40 -12.93
N PRO A 8 0.65 19.84 -12.28
CA PRO A 8 0.64 18.44 -11.85
C PRO A 8 -0.43 18.20 -10.78
N ILE A 9 -1.37 17.29 -11.06
CA ILE A 9 -2.41 16.88 -10.12
C ILE A 9 -1.85 15.82 -9.19
N THR A 10 -1.86 16.09 -7.88
CA THR A 10 -1.48 15.11 -6.85
C THR A 10 -2.71 14.36 -6.38
N LEU A 11 -2.78 13.06 -6.68
CA LEU A 11 -3.85 12.19 -6.20
C LEU A 11 -3.43 11.48 -4.92
N PHE A 12 -4.19 11.66 -3.84
CA PHE A 12 -4.07 10.85 -2.63
C PHE A 12 -5.13 9.74 -2.66
N ILE A 13 -4.75 8.58 -3.20
CA ILE A 13 -5.63 7.42 -3.30
C ILE A 13 -5.47 6.59 -2.03
N THR A 14 -6.59 6.32 -1.34
CA THR A 14 -6.64 5.37 -0.22
C THR A 14 -7.64 4.28 -0.53
N TRP A 15 -7.25 3.02 -0.33
CA TRP A 15 -8.18 1.90 -0.29
C TRP A 15 -7.91 1.07 0.96
N THR A 16 -8.94 0.41 1.47
CA THR A 16 -8.81 -0.45 2.64
C THR A 16 -8.13 -1.75 2.24
N ALA A 17 -6.79 -1.78 2.30
CA ALA A 17 -6.04 -3.03 2.29
C ALA A 17 -6.14 -3.65 3.70
N TYR A 18 -6.98 -4.66 3.87
CA TYR A 18 -7.00 -5.43 5.11
C TYR A 18 -5.65 -6.16 5.25
N GLY A 19 -4.81 -5.71 6.20
CA GLY A 19 -3.53 -6.34 6.53
C GLY A 19 -2.36 -5.92 5.65
N SER A 20 -2.11 -4.60 5.50
CA SER A 20 -0.98 -4.12 4.69
C SER A 20 0.36 -4.69 5.13
N TRP A 21 0.61 -4.77 6.45
CA TRP A 21 1.85 -5.31 7.02
C TRP A 21 1.53 -6.21 8.20
N LEU A 22 2.20 -7.37 8.24
CA LEU A 22 2.07 -8.30 9.34
C LEU A 22 2.58 -7.66 10.63
N PRO A 23 2.00 -7.94 11.81
CA PRO A 23 2.61 -7.52 13.06
C PRO A 23 4.08 -7.96 13.12
N GLY A 24 4.98 -7.02 13.35
CA GLY A 24 6.42 -7.28 13.38
C GLY A 24 7.19 -7.02 12.09
N ASP A 25 6.52 -6.69 10.99
CA ASP A 25 7.13 -6.45 9.66
C ASP A 25 8.35 -5.51 9.73
N ALA A 26 9.40 -5.85 8.96
CA ALA A 26 10.65 -5.12 8.86
C ALA A 26 10.51 -3.64 8.43
N ARG A 27 9.45 -3.27 7.72
CA ARG A 27 9.16 -1.87 7.33
C ARG A 27 8.46 -1.07 8.43
N GLY A 28 8.16 -1.70 9.56
CA GLY A 28 7.24 -1.19 10.56
C GLY A 28 5.80 -1.60 10.25
N TRP A 29 4.97 -1.57 11.29
CA TRP A 29 3.58 -2.03 11.21
C TRP A 29 2.68 -1.14 12.06
N LYS A 30 1.35 -1.22 11.87
CA LYS A 30 0.40 -0.39 12.60
C LYS A 30 -0.46 -1.24 13.52
N LYS A 31 -0.51 -0.87 14.80
CA LYS A 31 -1.41 -1.49 15.77
C LYS A 31 -2.60 -0.56 16.03
N TRP A 32 -3.80 -1.11 15.94
CA TRP A 32 -5.03 -0.38 16.25
C TRP A 32 -4.92 0.31 17.63
N LYS A 33 -5.26 1.59 17.70
CA LYS A 33 -5.15 2.48 18.87
C LYS A 33 -3.73 2.73 19.42
N ARG A 34 -2.68 2.13 18.87
CA ARG A 34 -1.28 2.37 19.27
C ARG A 34 -0.41 3.00 18.19
N GLY A 35 -0.94 3.12 16.98
CA GLY A 35 -0.24 3.78 15.87
C GLY A 35 0.85 2.90 15.28
N GLU A 36 1.86 3.54 14.71
CA GLU A 36 3.03 2.90 14.12
C GLU A 36 3.87 2.19 15.18
N GLN A 37 4.46 1.06 14.79
CA GLN A 37 5.24 0.19 15.64
C GLN A 37 6.53 -0.16 14.92
N GLN A 38 7.61 -0.31 15.70
CA GLN A 38 8.90 -0.75 15.19
C GLN A 38 8.87 -2.23 14.76
N PRO A 39 9.78 -2.65 13.87
CA PRO A 39 9.97 -4.04 13.50
C PRO A 39 10.17 -4.97 14.70
N GLN A 40 9.58 -6.16 14.64
CA GLN A 40 9.69 -7.20 15.67
C GLN A 40 9.78 -8.58 14.99
N PRO A 41 10.99 -9.06 14.66
CA PRO A 41 11.18 -10.28 13.86
C PRO A 41 10.50 -11.52 14.45
N VAL A 42 10.60 -11.72 15.77
CA VAL A 42 9.96 -12.85 16.46
C VAL A 42 8.43 -12.80 16.37
N LEU A 43 7.86 -11.60 16.37
CA LEU A 43 6.41 -11.42 16.19
C LEU A 43 5.99 -11.69 14.75
N GLU A 44 6.82 -11.23 13.79
CA GLU A 44 6.59 -11.47 12.37
C GLU A 44 6.56 -12.97 12.07
N ASP A 45 7.55 -13.73 12.54
CA ASP A 45 7.62 -15.18 12.37
C ASP A 45 6.43 -15.89 13.03
N TRP A 46 6.11 -15.53 14.28
CA TRP A 46 4.96 -16.07 15.01
C TRP A 46 3.62 -15.81 14.30
N CYS A 47 3.50 -14.67 13.63
CA CYS A 47 2.34 -14.31 12.83
C CYS A 47 2.30 -15.05 11.49
N LYS A 48 3.45 -15.24 10.82
CA LYS A 48 3.56 -16.00 9.56
C LYS A 48 3.09 -17.44 9.75
N ASP A 49 3.53 -18.08 10.84
CA ASP A 49 3.13 -19.44 11.20
C ASP A 49 1.62 -19.63 11.44
N ARG A 50 0.87 -18.53 11.60
CA ARG A 50 -0.58 -18.51 11.84
C ARG A 50 -1.39 -17.99 10.66
N MET A 51 -0.75 -17.63 9.56
CA MET A 51 -1.45 -17.24 8.35
C MET A 51 -2.25 -18.43 7.82
N LYS A 52 -3.52 -18.20 7.50
CA LYS A 52 -4.38 -19.24 6.90
C LYS A 52 -4.10 -19.44 5.41
N GLU A 53 -3.59 -18.40 4.78
CA GLU A 53 -3.34 -18.30 3.35
C GLU A 53 -1.96 -17.70 3.16
N ASP A 54 -1.30 -18.02 2.05
CA ASP A 54 0.00 -17.46 1.72
C ASP A 54 -0.07 -15.95 1.45
N ALA A 55 1.05 -15.26 1.70
CA ALA A 55 1.20 -13.86 1.34
C ALA A 55 1.18 -13.70 -0.19
N VAL A 56 0.35 -12.80 -0.69
CA VAL A 56 0.38 -12.40 -2.10
C VAL A 56 1.44 -11.33 -2.27
N LEU A 57 2.51 -11.66 -3.00
CA LEU A 57 3.53 -10.71 -3.41
C LEU A 57 3.26 -10.28 -4.86
N LEU A 58 3.07 -8.98 -5.04
CA LEU A 58 2.93 -8.41 -6.37
C LEU A 58 4.32 -8.31 -7.00
N ASP A 59 4.48 -8.92 -8.17
CA ASP A 59 5.67 -8.74 -9.00
C ASP A 59 5.63 -7.42 -9.78
N GLU A 60 6.65 -7.19 -10.60
CA GLU A 60 6.78 -5.96 -11.38
C GLU A 60 5.63 -5.78 -12.40
N GLN A 61 5.13 -6.86 -13.00
CA GLN A 61 4.02 -6.77 -13.97
C GLN A 61 2.71 -6.35 -13.28
N HIS A 62 2.48 -6.84 -12.06
CA HIS A 62 1.35 -6.40 -11.25
C HIS A 62 1.49 -4.94 -10.84
N ARG A 63 2.71 -4.48 -10.51
CA ARG A 63 2.98 -3.06 -10.22
C ARG A 63 2.66 -2.19 -11.43
N GLU A 64 3.19 -2.53 -12.61
CA GLU A 64 2.92 -1.79 -13.85
C GLU A 64 1.41 -1.67 -14.12
N SER A 65 0.68 -2.78 -13.91
CA SER A 65 -0.78 -2.80 -14.09
C SER A 65 -1.50 -1.83 -13.12
N VAL A 66 -1.07 -1.77 -11.86
CA VAL A 66 -1.62 -0.83 -10.87
C VAL A 66 -1.33 0.62 -11.28
N GLU A 67 -0.09 0.92 -11.68
CA GLU A 67 0.30 2.27 -12.11
C GLU A 67 -0.46 2.74 -13.35
N ASP A 68 -0.67 1.85 -14.32
CA ASP A 68 -1.44 2.11 -15.52
C ASP A 68 -2.92 2.42 -15.20
N VAL A 69 -3.52 1.67 -14.27
CA VAL A 69 -4.90 1.95 -13.82
C VAL A 69 -4.98 3.30 -13.12
N ILE A 70 -4.01 3.63 -12.25
CA ILE A 70 -3.94 4.94 -11.60
C ILE A 70 -3.86 6.06 -12.64
N ARG A 71 -2.98 5.92 -13.65
CA ARG A 71 -2.82 6.91 -14.74
C ARG A 71 -4.08 7.06 -15.57
N LYS A 72 -4.77 5.97 -15.88
CA LYS A 72 -6.06 6.02 -16.60
C LYS A 72 -7.14 6.71 -15.76
N HIS A 73 -7.20 6.44 -14.46
CA HIS A 73 -8.17 7.10 -13.58
C HIS A 73 -7.90 8.59 -13.40
N SER A 74 -6.63 9.01 -13.33
CA SER A 74 -6.27 10.42 -13.22
C SER A 74 -6.68 11.23 -14.45
N GLN A 75 -6.75 10.62 -15.63
CA GLN A 75 -7.19 11.28 -16.87
C GLN A 75 -8.71 11.56 -16.92
N ILE A 76 -9.53 10.84 -16.15
CA ILE A 76 -11.00 11.00 -16.15
C ILE A 76 -11.45 12.08 -15.16
N ARG A 77 -10.72 12.22 -14.05
CA ARG A 77 -11.10 13.10 -12.92
C ARG A 77 -10.05 14.19 -12.64
N GLY A 78 -9.12 14.38 -13.58
CA GLY A 78 -8.13 15.46 -13.57
C GLY A 78 -8.70 16.75 -14.11
#